data_AF-A0A1U8P820-F1
#
_entry.id   AF-A0A1U8P820-F1
#
_cell.length_a   1.000
_cell.length_b   1.000
_cell.length_c   1.000
_cell.angle_alpha   90.00
_cell.angle_beta   90.00
_cell.angle_gamma   90.00
#
_symmetry.space_group_name_H-M   'P 1'
#
loop_
_entity.id
_entity.type
_entity.pdbx_description
1 polymer ?
#
loop_
_entity_poly.entity_id
_entity_poly.type
_entity_poly.pdbx_seq_one_letter_code
_entity_poly.pdbx_strand_id
1 'polypeptide(L)'
;MVINGISLPDTRIPYRHQRMDDVPHDGYHMLNSCDGILCFLGRFKIIVLNPSTRQHRILHQSDVDSFSPVTNPFQVAINFPQQQQQLGFGRDLVTKRLKIVKVFNPYPNIGPLLHHHDYCEIFTLRSNPKVFWNYIGKIPYKFDVSSPCVYVDGAIYWFTDDIYHLEKTEVIIMLDLNMEKFQSIPHPSCCSNRQRRTMQLGSLRESLCLAQQVSDCELNIWIMEKEKSPLVTWEKLYCIKLLSNDL
;
A
#
# COMPACT_ATOMS: atom_id res chain seq x y z
N MET A 1 28.00 4.04 -12.66
CA MET A 1 27.51 4.61 -13.93
C MET A 1 26.38 5.56 -13.57
N VAL A 2 26.52 6.85 -13.87
CA VAL A 2 25.55 7.90 -13.52
C VAL A 2 24.54 8.02 -14.65
N ILE A 3 23.26 8.08 -14.33
CA ILE A 3 22.24 8.60 -15.24
C ILE A 3 21.66 9.82 -14.53
N ASN A 4 21.80 11.00 -15.14
CA ASN A 4 21.20 12.27 -14.71
C ASN A 4 21.42 12.66 -13.23
N GLY A 5 22.65 12.55 -12.72
CA GLY A 5 23.04 13.16 -11.44
C GLY A 5 22.55 12.44 -10.17
N ILE A 6 21.95 11.25 -10.26
CA ILE A 6 21.61 10.43 -9.10
C ILE A 6 22.68 9.34 -8.94
N SER A 7 23.37 9.32 -7.80
CA SER A 7 24.28 8.23 -7.43
C SER A 7 23.45 7.02 -6.98
N LEU A 8 23.44 5.97 -7.78
CA LEU A 8 22.99 4.64 -7.36
C LEU A 8 24.08 3.95 -6.54
N PRO A 9 23.73 3.03 -5.61
CA PRO A 9 24.70 2.28 -4.81
C PRO A 9 25.68 1.50 -5.71
N ASP A 10 26.93 1.39 -5.24
CA ASP A 10 28.06 0.77 -5.94
C ASP A 10 27.78 -0.71 -6.28
N THR A 11 27.62 -1.04 -7.56
CA THR A 11 27.22 -2.37 -8.08
C THR A 11 28.39 -3.34 -8.26
N ARG A 12 29.46 -3.22 -7.47
CA ARG A 12 30.64 -4.11 -7.55
C ARG A 12 30.41 -5.58 -7.16
N ILE A 13 29.16 -5.98 -6.87
CA ILE A 13 28.75 -7.38 -6.80
C ILE A 13 28.06 -7.73 -8.13
N PRO A 14 28.61 -8.64 -8.96
CA PRO A 14 27.92 -9.04 -10.17
C PRO A 14 26.56 -9.64 -9.78
N TYR A 15 25.47 -9.09 -10.35
CA TYR A 15 24.14 -9.69 -10.30
C TYR A 15 24.19 -11.05 -11.01
N ARG A 16 24.58 -12.10 -10.29
CA ARG A 16 24.41 -13.46 -10.77
C ARG A 16 22.90 -13.73 -10.70
N HIS A 17 22.30 -14.02 -11.84
CA HIS A 17 20.99 -14.66 -11.87
C HIS A 17 21.09 -15.94 -11.03
N GLN A 18 20.37 -15.97 -9.91
CA GLN A 18 20.38 -17.07 -8.97
C GLN A 18 18.96 -17.64 -8.93
N ARG A 19 18.84 -18.93 -9.25
CA ARG A 19 17.56 -19.62 -9.20
C ARG A 19 17.12 -19.78 -7.74
N MET A 20 15.91 -19.35 -7.44
CA MET A 20 15.22 -19.64 -6.18
C MET A 20 14.45 -20.96 -6.28
N ASP A 21 14.00 -21.46 -5.13
CA ASP A 21 13.07 -22.58 -5.07
C ASP A 21 11.80 -22.28 -5.86
N ASP A 22 11.20 -23.33 -6.42
CA ASP A 22 10.00 -23.22 -7.21
C ASP A 22 8.82 -22.77 -6.31
N VAL A 23 8.09 -21.76 -6.76
CA VAL A 23 6.87 -21.25 -6.09
C VAL A 23 5.62 -21.70 -6.86
N PRO A 24 4.44 -21.76 -6.22
CA PRO A 24 3.20 -22.12 -6.90
C PRO A 24 2.95 -21.26 -8.15
N HIS A 25 2.43 -21.86 -9.22
CA HIS A 25 2.09 -21.12 -10.43
C HIS A 25 0.92 -20.16 -10.17
N ASP A 26 1.18 -18.85 -10.23
CA ASP A 26 0.17 -17.81 -10.03
C ASP A 26 0.63 -16.47 -10.68
N GLY A 27 -0.29 -15.52 -10.81
CA GLY A 27 0.06 -14.13 -11.15
C GLY A 27 0.42 -13.37 -9.87
N TYR A 28 1.66 -12.91 -9.74
CA TYR A 28 2.14 -12.24 -8.54
C TYR A 28 2.33 -10.74 -8.76
N HIS A 29 1.83 -9.94 -7.82
CA HIS A 29 2.08 -8.51 -7.73
C HIS A 29 2.93 -8.22 -6.50
N MET A 30 4.00 -7.45 -6.68
CA MET A 30 4.86 -7.04 -5.58
C MET A 30 4.13 -5.97 -4.76
N LEU A 31 4.13 -6.12 -3.44
CA LEU A 31 3.75 -5.09 -2.49
C LEU A 31 4.96 -4.16 -2.22
N ASN A 32 4.91 -3.39 -1.14
CA ASN A 32 6.08 -2.68 -0.66
C ASN A 32 7.18 -3.64 -0.21
N SER A 33 8.44 -3.21 -0.34
CA SER A 33 9.57 -3.86 0.34
C SER A 33 9.74 -3.27 1.74
N CYS A 34 10.19 -4.09 2.69
CA CYS A 34 10.49 -3.64 4.05
C CYS A 34 11.79 -4.31 4.53
N ASP A 35 12.82 -3.53 4.83
CA ASP A 35 14.16 -4.00 5.23
C ASP A 35 14.77 -5.06 4.30
N GLY A 36 14.61 -4.86 2.99
CA GLY A 36 15.09 -5.81 1.98
C GLY A 36 14.26 -7.10 1.88
N ILE A 37 13.18 -7.23 2.65
CA ILE A 37 12.20 -8.32 2.52
C ILE A 37 11.15 -7.90 1.50
N LEU A 38 10.86 -8.78 0.56
CA LEU A 38 9.84 -8.61 -0.46
C LEU A 38 8.58 -9.37 -0.06
N CYS A 39 7.42 -8.82 -0.42
CA CYS A 39 6.14 -9.49 -0.26
C CYS A 39 5.40 -9.47 -1.60
N PHE A 40 4.91 -10.63 -2.04
CA PHE A 40 4.18 -10.79 -3.27
C PHE A 40 2.78 -11.33 -2.98
N LEU A 41 1.79 -10.70 -3.58
CA LEU A 41 0.40 -11.14 -3.55
C LEU A 41 0.09 -11.91 -4.84
N GLY A 42 -0.25 -13.19 -4.69
CA GLY A 42 -0.87 -14.01 -5.75
C GLY A 42 -2.40 -13.98 -5.65
N ARG A 43 -3.08 -14.80 -6.45
CA ARG A 43 -4.53 -15.02 -6.38
C ARG A 43 -4.93 -15.78 -5.12
N PHE A 44 -4.13 -16.75 -4.68
CA PHE A 44 -4.47 -17.61 -3.52
C PHE A 44 -3.40 -17.63 -2.43
N LYS A 45 -2.20 -17.15 -2.76
CA LYS A 45 -1.02 -17.25 -1.91
C LYS A 45 -0.39 -15.89 -1.73
N ILE A 46 0.26 -15.71 -0.60
CA ILE A 46 1.18 -14.59 -0.37
C ILE A 46 2.57 -15.17 -0.18
N ILE A 47 3.57 -14.58 -0.83
CA ILE A 47 4.95 -15.01 -0.72
C ILE A 47 5.72 -13.90 -0.02
N VAL A 48 6.31 -14.23 1.13
CA VAL A 48 7.29 -13.36 1.80
C VAL A 48 8.67 -13.91 1.51
N LEU A 49 9.55 -13.08 0.97
CA LEU A 49 10.84 -13.48 0.45
C LEU A 49 11.95 -12.59 1.04
N ASN A 50 13.03 -13.21 1.52
CA ASN A 50 14.30 -12.55 1.76
C ASN A 50 15.27 -12.89 0.60
N PRO A 51 15.50 -11.98 -0.36
CA PRO A 51 16.41 -12.24 -1.47
C PRO A 51 17.86 -12.47 -1.03
N SER A 52 18.28 -11.87 0.09
CA SER A 52 19.66 -11.96 0.60
C SER A 52 19.97 -13.32 1.21
N THR A 53 18.99 -13.95 1.86
CA THR A 53 19.15 -15.29 2.46
C THR A 53 18.54 -16.41 1.62
N ARG A 54 17.81 -16.06 0.55
CA ARG A 54 17.03 -16.97 -0.31
C ARG A 54 15.91 -17.72 0.42
N GLN A 55 15.60 -17.33 1.65
CA GLN A 55 14.51 -17.91 2.41
C GLN A 55 13.21 -17.29 1.98
N HIS A 56 12.19 -18.12 1.81
CA HIS A 56 10.86 -17.68 1.48
C HIS A 56 9.83 -18.37 2.39
N ARG A 57 8.67 -17.76 2.52
CA ARG A 57 7.51 -18.34 3.19
C ARG A 57 6.28 -18.12 2.34
N ILE A 58 5.56 -19.21 2.08
CA ILE A 58 4.27 -19.19 1.41
C ILE A 58 3.19 -19.17 2.48
N LEU A 59 2.32 -18.18 2.41
CA LEU A 59 1.18 -18.00 3.29
C LEU A 59 -0.10 -18.23 2.49
N HIS A 60 -1.10 -18.80 3.15
CA HIS A 60 -2.47 -18.79 2.64
C HIS A 60 -3.09 -17.42 2.89
N GLN A 61 -3.89 -16.94 1.94
CA GLN A 61 -4.79 -15.81 2.20
C GLN A 61 -5.82 -16.19 3.26
N SER A 62 -6.43 -15.20 3.90
CA SER A 62 -7.37 -15.43 4.99
C SER A 62 -8.61 -16.18 4.53
N ASP A 63 -9.18 -17.00 5.41
CA ASP A 63 -10.38 -17.79 5.13
C ASP A 63 -11.62 -16.92 4.85
N VAL A 64 -11.56 -15.60 5.12
CA VAL A 64 -12.66 -14.67 4.86
C VAL A 64 -12.95 -14.52 3.35
N ASP A 65 -11.99 -14.86 2.49
CA ASP A 65 -12.22 -14.98 1.04
C ASP A 65 -13.28 -16.05 0.68
N SER A 66 -13.61 -16.95 1.62
CA SER A 66 -14.64 -17.98 1.47
C SER A 66 -16.08 -17.44 1.66
N PHE A 67 -16.26 -16.21 2.18
CA PHE A 67 -17.59 -15.63 2.42
C PHE A 67 -18.20 -14.93 1.20
N SER A 68 -17.54 -14.97 0.03
CA SER A 68 -18.21 -14.58 -1.20
C SER A 68 -18.98 -15.80 -1.74
N PRO A 69 -20.32 -15.84 -1.68
CA PRO A 69 -21.08 -16.85 -2.40
C PRO A 69 -20.99 -16.55 -3.89
N VAL A 70 -19.87 -16.89 -4.53
CA VAL A 70 -19.70 -16.70 -5.98
C VAL A 70 -20.34 -17.91 -6.68
N THR A 71 -21.54 -17.71 -7.18
CA THR A 71 -22.31 -18.70 -7.95
C THR A 71 -21.78 -18.92 -9.37
N ASN A 72 -20.69 -18.26 -9.79
CA ASN A 72 -20.17 -18.41 -11.15
C ASN A 72 -18.62 -18.37 -11.26
N PRO A 73 -17.98 -19.52 -11.52
CA PRO A 73 -16.54 -19.63 -11.76
C PRO A 73 -16.02 -18.76 -12.92
N PHE A 74 -16.87 -18.38 -13.88
CA PHE A 74 -16.46 -17.59 -15.04
C PHE A 74 -16.20 -16.11 -14.72
N GLN A 75 -16.81 -15.54 -13.66
CA GLN A 75 -16.52 -14.15 -13.27
C GLN A 75 -15.14 -13.99 -12.61
N VAL A 76 -14.59 -15.07 -12.05
CA VAL A 76 -13.24 -15.13 -11.45
C VAL A 76 -12.15 -15.05 -12.52
N ALA A 77 -12.43 -15.47 -13.76
CA ALA A 77 -11.46 -15.45 -14.85
C ALA A 77 -11.22 -14.04 -15.42
N ILE A 78 -12.16 -13.10 -15.22
CA ILE A 78 -12.14 -11.76 -15.81
C ILE A 78 -11.76 -10.70 -14.77
N ASN A 79 -12.12 -10.91 -13.50
CA ASN A 79 -11.80 -10.00 -12.42
C ASN A 79 -10.67 -10.59 -11.57
N PHE A 80 -9.46 -10.05 -11.70
CA PHE A 80 -8.42 -10.29 -10.70
C PHE A 80 -8.97 -9.93 -9.30
N PRO A 81 -8.57 -10.64 -8.22
CA PRO A 81 -8.99 -10.35 -6.85
C PRO A 81 -8.69 -8.92 -6.36
N GLN A 82 -8.00 -8.12 -7.18
CA GLN A 82 -7.63 -6.73 -6.94
C GLN A 82 -8.80 -5.74 -6.84
N GLN A 83 -10.00 -6.05 -7.36
CA GLN A 83 -11.02 -5.00 -7.43
C GLN A 83 -11.60 -4.59 -6.07
N GLN A 84 -11.34 -5.34 -4.99
CA GLN A 84 -12.00 -5.14 -3.69
C GLN A 84 -11.11 -5.41 -2.47
N GLN A 85 -9.81 -5.62 -2.68
CA GLN A 85 -8.88 -5.79 -1.57
C GLN A 85 -7.52 -5.18 -1.89
N GLN A 86 -6.83 -4.77 -0.85
CA GLN A 86 -5.47 -4.27 -0.94
C GLN A 86 -4.64 -4.79 0.22
N LEU A 87 -3.37 -5.07 -0.06
CA LEU A 87 -2.43 -5.49 0.97
C LEU A 87 -1.39 -4.41 1.23
N GLY A 88 -1.13 -4.18 2.52
CA GLY A 88 0.01 -3.44 3.02
C GLY A 88 1.05 -4.38 3.63
N PHE A 89 2.32 -4.02 3.51
CA PHE A 89 3.42 -4.75 4.13
C PHE A 89 4.36 -3.77 4.81
N GLY A 90 4.72 -4.05 6.06
CA GLY A 90 5.56 -3.16 6.86
C GLY A 90 6.04 -3.78 8.16
N ARG A 91 6.87 -3.06 8.89
CA ARG A 91 7.36 -3.48 10.21
C ARG A 91 6.73 -2.62 11.31
N ASP A 92 6.20 -3.30 12.31
CA ASP A 92 5.94 -2.70 13.62
C ASP A 92 7.28 -2.39 14.31
N LEU A 93 7.57 -1.11 14.50
CA LEU A 93 8.85 -0.65 15.03
C LEU A 93 9.04 -0.94 16.52
N VAL A 94 7.97 -1.21 17.27
CA VAL A 94 8.06 -1.54 18.70
C VAL A 94 8.33 -3.03 18.88
N THR A 95 7.50 -3.89 18.28
CA THR A 95 7.69 -5.34 18.41
C THR A 95 8.75 -5.90 17.45
N LYS A 96 9.23 -5.07 16.51
CA LYS A 96 10.16 -5.43 15.42
C LYS A 96 9.64 -6.52 14.49
N ARG A 97 8.34 -6.80 14.49
CA ARG A 97 7.74 -7.85 13.64
C ARG A 97 7.23 -7.29 12.33
N LEU A 98 7.43 -8.04 11.26
CA LEU A 98 6.81 -7.75 9.97
C LEU A 98 5.32 -8.09 10.03
N LYS A 99 4.50 -7.21 9.50
CA LYS A 99 3.05 -7.35 9.41
C LYS A 99 2.60 -7.22 7.96
N ILE A 100 1.65 -8.05 7.59
CA ILE A 100 0.87 -7.94 6.37
C ILE A 100 -0.53 -7.51 6.79
N VAL A 101 -1.01 -6.41 6.21
CA VAL A 101 -2.33 -5.85 6.46
C VAL A 101 -3.17 -6.12 5.22
N LYS A 102 -4.35 -6.68 5.38
CA LYS A 102 -5.30 -6.90 4.29
C LYS A 102 -6.54 -6.07 4.59
N VAL A 103 -6.82 -5.10 3.72
CA VAL A 103 -8.09 -4.36 3.72
C VAL A 103 -8.95 -4.89 2.59
N PHE A 104 -10.24 -5.12 2.86
CA PHE A 104 -11.13 -5.74 1.88
C PHE A 104 -12.60 -5.36 2.10
N ASN A 105 -13.39 -5.50 1.03
CA ASN A 105 -14.83 -5.34 1.07
C ASN A 105 -15.54 -6.69 0.86
N PRO A 106 -16.21 -7.27 1.88
CA PRO A 106 -16.91 -8.55 1.75
C PRO A 106 -18.27 -8.44 1.04
N TYR A 107 -18.78 -7.22 0.76
CA TYR A 107 -20.12 -7.00 0.20
C TYR A 107 -20.09 -6.09 -1.03
N PRO A 108 -19.46 -6.51 -2.13
CA PRO A 108 -19.20 -5.62 -3.24
C PRO A 108 -20.40 -5.23 -4.09
N ASN A 109 -21.44 -6.05 -4.05
CA ASN A 109 -22.63 -5.90 -4.90
C ASN A 109 -23.73 -5.08 -4.23
N ILE A 110 -23.53 -4.63 -2.99
CA ILE A 110 -24.49 -3.77 -2.31
C ILE A 110 -24.20 -2.34 -2.74
N GLY A 111 -25.21 -1.69 -3.33
CA GLY A 111 -25.06 -0.45 -4.06
C GLY A 111 -24.44 0.72 -3.26
N PRO A 112 -24.04 1.79 -3.97
CA PRO A 112 -23.20 2.87 -3.45
C PRO A 112 -23.69 3.58 -2.18
N LEU A 113 -25.00 3.52 -1.90
CA LEU A 113 -25.65 4.27 -0.83
C LEU A 113 -25.57 3.59 0.56
N LEU A 114 -25.03 2.36 0.66
CA LEU A 114 -25.09 1.58 1.90
C LEU A 114 -23.72 1.21 2.51
N HIS A 115 -22.60 1.44 1.80
CA HIS A 115 -21.27 0.97 2.25
C HIS A 115 -20.16 2.01 2.14
N HIS A 116 -19.91 2.70 3.26
CA HIS A 116 -18.80 3.64 3.47
C HIS A 116 -17.63 3.03 4.28
N HIS A 117 -17.53 1.70 4.34
CA HIS A 117 -16.57 1.01 5.21
C HIS A 117 -16.01 -0.24 4.54
N ASP A 118 -14.75 -0.52 4.85
CA ASP A 118 -14.10 -1.79 4.57
C ASP A 118 -13.85 -2.58 5.87
N TYR A 119 -13.18 -3.71 5.72
CA TYR A 119 -12.77 -4.59 6.81
C TYR A 119 -11.27 -4.80 6.77
N CYS A 120 -10.68 -5.11 7.92
CA CYS A 120 -9.24 -5.34 8.04
C CYS A 120 -8.91 -6.65 8.74
N GLU A 121 -7.88 -7.31 8.23
CA GLU A 121 -7.15 -8.39 8.88
C GLU A 121 -5.65 -8.11 8.87
N ILE A 122 -4.97 -8.50 9.95
CA ILE A 122 -3.53 -8.31 10.11
C ILE A 122 -2.87 -9.65 10.37
N PHE A 123 -1.92 -10.03 9.53
CA PHE A 123 -1.04 -11.14 9.75
C PHE A 123 0.31 -10.65 10.29
N THR A 124 0.72 -11.14 11.46
CA THR A 124 2.06 -10.87 12.00
C THR A 124 2.98 -12.05 11.70
N LEU A 125 4.08 -11.79 10.98
CA LEU A 125 5.08 -12.80 10.68
C LEU A 125 5.81 -13.21 11.97
N ARG A 126 5.72 -14.50 12.30
CA ARG A 126 6.36 -15.13 13.46
C ARG A 126 7.21 -16.31 13.00
N SER A 127 8.20 -16.71 13.80
CA SER A 127 9.01 -17.91 13.51
C SER A 127 8.17 -19.19 13.46
N ASN A 128 7.02 -19.21 14.15
CA ASN A 128 6.08 -20.33 14.09
C ASN A 128 5.44 -20.39 12.67
N PRO A 129 5.45 -21.57 12.02
CA PRO A 129 4.87 -21.75 10.69
C PRO A 129 3.35 -21.62 10.66
N LYS A 130 2.64 -21.75 11.79
CA LYS A 130 1.20 -21.54 11.88
C LYS A 130 0.82 -20.14 11.38
N VAL A 131 -0.12 -20.10 10.43
CA VAL A 131 -0.65 -18.87 9.86
C VAL A 131 -1.94 -18.53 10.61
N PHE A 132 -1.98 -17.38 11.28
CA PHE A 132 -3.18 -16.88 11.93
C PHE A 132 -3.35 -15.40 11.60
N TRP A 133 -4.41 -15.09 10.85
CA TRP A 133 -4.82 -13.72 10.56
C TRP A 133 -5.62 -13.19 11.74
N ASN A 134 -5.25 -12.02 12.24
CA ASN A 134 -6.00 -11.33 13.28
C ASN A 134 -7.09 -10.47 12.63
N TYR A 135 -8.35 -10.81 12.82
CA TYR A 135 -9.47 -10.04 12.32
C TYR A 135 -9.69 -8.80 13.18
N ILE A 136 -9.41 -7.63 12.61
CA ILE A 136 -9.63 -6.33 13.27
C ILE A 136 -11.09 -5.90 13.14
N GLY A 137 -11.75 -6.31 12.04
CA GLY A 137 -13.15 -6.04 11.80
C GLY A 137 -13.39 -4.81 10.95
N LYS A 138 -14.58 -4.22 11.12
CA LYS A 138 -15.08 -3.08 10.36
C LYS A 138 -14.26 -1.83 10.69
N ILE A 139 -13.79 -1.14 9.67
CA ILE A 139 -13.06 0.13 9.79
C ILE A 139 -13.93 1.26 9.21
N PRO A 140 -13.95 2.45 9.83
CA PRO A 140 -14.85 3.55 9.44
C PRO A 140 -14.36 4.28 8.17
N TYR A 141 -13.64 3.58 7.29
CA TYR A 141 -13.05 4.14 6.09
C TYR A 141 -13.21 3.17 4.92
N LYS A 142 -13.37 3.73 3.73
CA LYS A 142 -13.30 3.03 2.45
C LYS A 142 -12.02 3.36 1.71
N PHE A 143 -11.30 2.37 1.20
CA PHE A 143 -9.96 2.52 0.65
C PHE A 143 -10.02 2.67 -0.87
N ASP A 144 -9.17 3.54 -1.42
CA ASP A 144 -8.92 3.58 -2.86
C ASP A 144 -8.02 2.41 -3.26
N VAL A 145 -8.64 1.33 -3.74
CA VAL A 145 -7.93 0.13 -4.20
C VAL A 145 -7.17 0.32 -5.52
N SER A 146 -7.36 1.45 -6.21
CA SER A 146 -6.64 1.76 -7.45
C SER A 146 -5.25 2.35 -7.20
N SER A 147 -5.02 2.89 -6.01
CA SER A 147 -3.75 3.50 -5.61
C SER A 147 -2.97 2.59 -4.65
N PRO A 148 -1.68 2.28 -4.89
CA PRO A 148 -0.89 1.46 -3.98
C PRO A 148 -0.68 2.16 -2.64
N CYS A 149 -0.61 1.37 -1.57
CA CYS A 149 -0.32 1.86 -0.24
C CYS A 149 1.18 2.09 -0.07
N VAL A 150 1.57 2.88 0.92
CA VAL A 150 2.98 3.09 1.26
C VAL A 150 3.26 2.81 2.72
N TYR A 151 4.35 2.09 2.99
CA TYR A 151 4.87 1.91 4.33
C TYR A 151 5.92 2.99 4.64
N VAL A 152 5.75 3.70 5.74
CA VAL A 152 6.69 4.70 6.24
C VAL A 152 6.71 4.63 7.77
N ASP A 153 7.90 4.50 8.35
CA ASP A 153 8.15 4.72 9.78
C ASP A 153 7.16 4.02 10.74
N GLY A 154 6.91 2.72 10.51
CA GLY A 154 6.02 1.95 11.36
C GLY A 154 4.53 2.08 11.06
N ALA A 155 4.15 2.87 10.07
CA ALA A 155 2.77 3.04 9.63
C ALA A 155 2.59 2.69 8.14
N ILE A 156 1.37 2.33 7.78
CA ILE A 156 0.97 2.16 6.38
C ILE A 156 -0.09 3.19 6.03
N TYR A 157 0.02 3.76 4.84
CA TYR A 157 -0.82 4.85 4.36
C TYR A 157 -1.53 4.47 3.06
N TRP A 158 -2.79 4.88 2.96
CA TRP A 158 -3.65 4.72 1.79
C TRP A 158 -4.39 6.01 1.49
N PHE A 159 -4.87 6.15 0.25
CA PHE A 159 -5.95 7.10 -0.02
C PHE A 159 -7.30 6.51 0.36
N THR A 160 -8.19 7.38 0.79
CA THR A 160 -9.62 7.10 0.87
C THR A 160 -10.23 7.03 -0.53
N ASP A 161 -11.34 6.32 -0.69
CA ASP A 161 -12.10 6.28 -1.95
C ASP A 161 -12.78 7.63 -2.27
N ASP A 162 -12.62 8.13 -3.50
CA ASP A 162 -13.07 9.45 -3.97
C ASP A 162 -14.60 9.64 -3.96
N ILE A 163 -15.36 8.55 -4.07
CA ILE A 163 -16.81 8.55 -4.22
C ILE A 163 -17.50 8.52 -2.85
N TYR A 164 -16.95 7.75 -1.91
CA TYR A 164 -17.65 7.42 -0.67
C TYR A 164 -17.27 8.26 0.55
N HIS A 165 -16.27 9.14 0.41
CA HIS A 165 -15.82 9.97 1.52
C HIS A 165 -16.41 11.38 1.45
N LEU A 166 -17.16 11.73 2.50
CA LEU A 166 -17.85 13.01 2.63
C LEU A 166 -16.90 14.16 3.00
N GLU A 167 -15.89 13.87 3.84
CA GLU A 167 -14.89 14.84 4.25
C GLU A 167 -13.77 14.91 3.21
N LYS A 168 -13.68 16.04 2.50
CA LYS A 168 -12.71 16.20 1.40
C LYS A 168 -11.31 16.55 1.88
N THR A 169 -11.15 16.91 3.15
CA THR A 169 -9.85 17.34 3.68
C THR A 169 -9.05 16.21 4.30
N GLU A 170 -9.69 15.20 4.89
CA GLU A 170 -9.04 14.06 5.57
C GLU A 170 -9.05 12.78 4.73
N VAL A 171 -8.27 12.78 3.64
CA VAL A 171 -8.38 11.75 2.58
C VAL A 171 -7.26 10.72 2.60
N ILE A 172 -6.37 10.76 3.60
CA ILE A 172 -5.30 9.78 3.77
C ILE A 172 -5.59 8.97 5.03
N ILE A 173 -5.61 7.64 4.89
CA ILE A 173 -5.80 6.72 5.99
C ILE A 173 -4.42 6.26 6.45
N MET A 174 -4.13 6.40 7.74
CA MET A 174 -2.94 5.87 8.38
C MET A 174 -3.33 4.70 9.29
N LEU A 175 -2.58 3.61 9.20
CA LEU A 175 -2.57 2.54 10.20
C LEU A 175 -1.25 2.54 10.95
N ASP A 176 -1.30 2.79 12.26
CA ASP A 176 -0.16 2.53 13.15
C ASP A 176 -0.02 1.01 13.35
N LEU A 177 1.10 0.43 12.92
CA LEU A 177 1.29 -1.03 13.00
C LEU A 177 1.57 -1.54 14.42
N ASN A 178 2.01 -0.69 15.34
CA ASN A 178 2.21 -1.07 16.74
C ASN A 178 0.88 -1.10 17.48
N MET A 179 0.11 -0.01 17.38
CA MET A 179 -1.19 0.13 18.04
C MET A 179 -2.32 -0.62 17.33
N GLU A 180 -2.12 -0.98 16.06
CA GLU A 180 -3.15 -1.53 15.17
C GLU A 180 -4.39 -0.62 15.09
N LYS A 181 -4.16 0.70 15.09
CA LYS A 181 -5.21 1.73 15.06
C LYS A 181 -5.17 2.53 13.77
N PHE A 182 -6.36 2.76 13.24
CA PHE A 182 -6.57 3.61 12.08
C PHE A 182 -6.85 5.05 12.51
N GLN A 183 -6.37 6.00 11.72
CA GLN A 183 -6.77 7.39 11.78
C GLN A 183 -6.79 7.98 10.36
N SER A 184 -7.68 8.94 10.15
CA SER A 184 -7.64 9.80 8.97
C SER A 184 -6.70 10.97 9.22
N ILE A 185 -5.97 11.38 8.20
CA ILE A 185 -5.09 12.54 8.22
C ILE A 185 -5.36 13.42 7.00
N PRO A 186 -5.15 14.74 7.10
CA PRO A 186 -5.32 15.64 5.98
C PRO A 186 -4.26 15.42 4.91
N HIS A 187 -4.62 15.73 3.66
CA HIS A 187 -3.67 15.94 2.58
C HIS A 187 -3.19 17.43 2.59
N PRO A 188 -2.19 17.83 1.77
CA PRO A 188 -1.81 19.25 1.68
C PRO A 188 -2.98 20.14 1.23
N SER A 189 -3.27 21.24 1.93
CA SER A 189 -4.51 22.04 1.76
C SER A 189 -4.78 22.52 0.33
N CYS A 190 -3.73 22.80 -0.45
CA CYS A 190 -3.87 23.19 -1.87
C CYS A 190 -4.43 22.07 -2.77
N CYS A 191 -4.52 20.84 -2.28
CA CYS A 191 -5.03 19.70 -3.04
C CYS A 191 -6.55 19.49 -2.89
N SER A 192 -7.26 20.24 -2.04
CA SER A 192 -8.67 19.94 -1.67
C SER A 192 -9.66 20.01 -2.84
N ASN A 193 -9.31 20.74 -3.91
CA ASN A 193 -10.14 20.88 -5.10
C ASN A 193 -9.65 20.03 -6.29
N ARG A 194 -8.72 19.09 -6.05
CA ARG A 194 -8.11 18.24 -7.08
C ARG A 194 -8.58 16.79 -6.94
N GLN A 195 -8.59 16.06 -8.05
CA GLN A 195 -9.04 14.67 -8.09
C GLN A 195 -7.93 13.76 -7.53
N ARG A 196 -8.23 12.74 -6.71
CA ARG A 196 -7.18 11.92 -6.07
C ARG A 196 -6.37 11.12 -7.08
N ARG A 197 -6.95 10.80 -8.24
CA ARG A 197 -6.23 10.16 -9.36
C ARG A 197 -5.02 10.95 -9.89
N THR A 198 -4.89 12.24 -9.55
CA THR A 198 -3.72 13.06 -9.91
C THR A 198 -2.68 13.10 -8.80
N MET A 199 -2.85 12.29 -7.75
CA MET A 199 -1.98 12.23 -6.58
C MET A 199 -1.46 10.82 -6.37
N GLN A 200 -0.25 10.72 -5.83
CA GLN A 200 0.35 9.44 -5.47
C GLN A 200 1.11 9.57 -4.16
N LEU A 201 0.89 8.62 -3.25
CA LEU A 201 1.67 8.51 -2.02
C LEU A 201 3.02 7.87 -2.30
N GLY A 202 4.02 8.29 -1.54
CA GLY A 202 5.36 7.73 -1.61
C GLY A 202 6.09 7.88 -0.28
N SER A 203 7.32 7.38 -0.27
CA SER A 203 8.24 7.52 0.86
C SER A 203 9.45 8.32 0.40
N LEU A 204 9.76 9.40 1.12
CA LEU A 204 10.91 10.25 0.85
C LEU A 204 11.52 10.68 2.17
N ARG A 205 12.84 10.47 2.35
CA ARG A 205 13.57 10.81 3.58
C ARG A 205 12.90 10.22 4.84
N GLU A 206 12.49 8.95 4.74
CA GLU A 206 11.78 8.23 5.80
C GLU A 206 10.48 8.91 6.26
N SER A 207 9.94 9.85 5.49
CA SER A 207 8.64 10.49 5.73
C SER A 207 7.68 10.20 4.59
N LEU A 208 6.38 10.33 4.88
CA LEU A 208 5.34 10.23 3.88
C LEU A 208 5.48 11.40 2.92
N CYS A 209 5.48 11.13 1.62
CA CYS A 209 5.42 12.15 0.60
C CYS A 209 4.19 11.99 -0.28
N LEU A 210 3.77 13.09 -0.89
CA LEU A 210 2.67 13.12 -1.84
C LEU A 210 3.15 13.81 -3.11
N ALA A 211 3.15 13.06 -4.21
CA ALA A 211 3.33 13.62 -5.54
C ALA A 211 1.96 14.05 -6.08
N GLN A 212 1.86 15.26 -6.59
CA GLN A 212 0.63 15.84 -7.12
C GLN A 212 0.88 16.39 -8.51
N GLN A 213 0.21 15.83 -9.51
CA GLN A 213 0.15 16.41 -10.84
C GLN A 213 -0.86 17.57 -10.82
N VAL A 214 -0.37 18.80 -10.98
CA VAL A 214 -1.18 20.02 -10.97
C VAL A 214 -1.72 20.35 -12.36
N SER A 215 -0.89 20.10 -13.37
CA SER A 215 -1.21 20.20 -14.79
C SER A 215 -0.34 19.21 -15.57
N ASP A 216 -0.54 19.11 -16.87
CA ASP A 216 0.32 18.29 -17.74
C ASP A 216 1.80 18.71 -17.69
N CYS A 217 2.07 19.95 -17.28
CA CYS A 217 3.39 20.55 -17.23
C CYS A 217 3.93 20.77 -15.81
N GLU A 218 3.23 20.35 -14.75
CA GLU A 218 3.66 20.61 -13.37
C GLU A 218 3.36 19.45 -12.42
N LEU A 219 4.41 18.97 -11.75
CA LEU A 219 4.36 17.98 -10.68
C LEU A 219 4.92 18.58 -9.39
N ASN A 220 4.11 18.61 -8.34
CA ASN A 220 4.51 19.05 -7.02
C ASN A 220 4.81 17.86 -6.11
N ILE A 221 5.86 17.98 -5.29
CA ILE A 221 6.19 16.97 -4.28
C ILE A 221 6.07 17.63 -2.92
N TRP A 222 5.22 17.04 -2.09
CA TRP A 222 4.97 17.43 -0.71
C TRP A 222 5.56 16.37 0.23
N ILE A 223 6.02 16.79 1.40
CA ILE A 223 6.45 15.89 2.47
C ILE A 223 5.63 16.18 3.73
N MET A 224 5.26 15.13 4.43
CA MET A 224 4.61 15.22 5.72
C MET A 224 5.64 15.69 6.75
N GLU A 225 5.32 16.76 7.48
CA GLU A 225 6.13 17.24 8.58
C GLU A 225 5.90 16.35 9.81
N LYS A 226 6.97 15.84 10.40
CA LYS A 226 6.90 14.94 11.57
C LYS A 226 6.90 15.68 12.91
N GLU A 227 7.28 16.96 12.94
CA GLU A 227 7.50 17.71 14.18
C GLU A 227 6.78 19.06 14.19
N LYS A 228 6.11 19.34 15.32
CA LYS A 228 5.67 20.65 15.89
C LYS A 228 4.18 20.79 16.23
N SER A 229 3.32 19.83 15.88
CA SER A 229 1.89 19.95 16.14
C SER A 229 1.22 18.59 16.33
N PRO A 230 0.15 18.48 17.14
CA PRO A 230 -0.73 17.30 17.11
C PRO A 230 -1.47 17.16 15.77
N LEU A 231 -1.43 18.19 14.91
CA LEU A 231 -2.03 18.20 13.59
C LEU A 231 -0.98 17.86 12.53
N VAL A 232 -1.33 16.97 11.61
CA VAL A 232 -0.50 16.65 10.45
C VAL A 232 -0.40 17.86 9.53
N THR A 233 0.82 18.32 9.27
CA THR A 233 1.13 19.40 8.33
C THR A 233 1.99 18.90 7.18
N TRP A 234 1.99 19.64 6.07
CA TRP A 234 2.68 19.28 4.84
C TRP A 234 3.50 20.46 4.32
N GLU A 235 4.74 20.18 3.93
CA GLU A 235 5.64 21.14 3.30
C GLU A 235 5.80 20.81 1.81
N LYS A 236 5.77 21.83 0.95
CA LYS A 236 6.10 21.68 -0.48
C LYS A 236 7.61 21.61 -0.63
N LEU A 237 8.16 20.45 -0.98
CA LEU A 237 9.59 20.30 -1.22
C LEU A 237 10.01 20.70 -2.62
N TYR A 238 9.25 20.29 -3.63
CA TYR A 238 9.60 20.51 -5.03
C TYR A 238 8.42 20.95 -5.87
N CYS A 239 8.73 21.78 -6.87
CA CYS A 239 7.89 22.07 -8.02
C CYS A 239 8.68 21.67 -9.26
N ILE A 240 8.25 20.61 -9.94
CA ILE A 240 8.91 20.06 -11.11
C ILE A 240 8.10 20.49 -12.33
N LYS A 241 8.73 21.25 -13.22
CA LYS A 241 8.14 21.57 -14.52
C LYS A 241 8.41 20.41 -15.48
N LEU A 242 7.34 19.84 -16.01
CA LEU A 242 7.40 18.83 -17.06
C LEU A 242 7.40 19.60 -18.39
N LEU A 243 8.54 19.61 -19.06
CA LEU A 243 8.66 20.24 -20.37
C LEU A 243 8.06 19.31 -21.42
N SER A 244 7.25 19.85 -22.34
CA SER A 244 6.92 19.12 -23.56
C SER A 244 8.22 18.85 -24.29
N ASN A 245 8.41 17.61 -24.75
CA ASN A 245 9.39 17.37 -25.80
C ASN A 245 8.80 18.00 -27.07
N ASP A 246 9.08 19.28 -27.29
CA ASP A 246 8.95 19.85 -28.62
C ASP A 246 10.05 19.18 -29.46
N LEU A 247 9.65 18.11 -30.16
CA LEU A 247 10.40 17.48 -31.25
C LEU A 247 10.18 18.28 -32.55
#